data_AF-A0A1H4WII3-F1
#
_entry.id   AF-A0A1H4WII3-F1
#
_cell.length_a   1.000
_cell.length_b   1.000
_cell.length_c   1.000
_cell.angle_alpha   90.00
_cell.angle_beta   90.00
_cell.angle_gamma   90.00
#
_symmetry.space_group_name_H-M   'P 1'
#
loop_
_entity.id
_entity.type
_entity.pdbx_description
1 polymer ?
#
loop_
_entity_poly.entity_id
_entity_poly.type
_entity_poly.pdbx_seq_one_letter_code
_entity_poly.pdbx_strand_id
1 'polypeptide(L)' 'MFGLSELAVILIVVIAVLCAKKLPELARSAGKSARILKAEARAMKDEDDPATPRVIPGETVPPGTDEPKGQGSRQPRQ' A
#
# COMPACT_ATOMS: atom_id res chain seq x y z
N MET A 1 -14.98 22.69 -31.13
CA MET A 1 -15.12 22.27 -29.71
C MET A 1 -14.08 21.19 -29.36
N PHE A 2 -12.82 21.36 -29.77
CA PHE A 2 -11.78 20.32 -29.75
C PHE A 2 -10.40 20.96 -29.52
N GLY A 3 -10.23 21.60 -28.35
CA GLY A 3 -8.99 22.29 -28.01
C GLY A 3 -8.57 21.95 -26.58
N LEU A 4 -9.40 22.32 -25.61
CA LEU A 4 -9.18 21.98 -24.20
C LEU A 4 -9.40 20.49 -23.91
N SER A 5 -10.39 19.86 -24.53
CA SER A 5 -10.70 18.44 -24.29
C SER A 5 -9.57 17.51 -24.78
N GLU A 6 -9.00 17.75 -25.96
CA GLU A 6 -7.84 17.00 -26.44
C GLU A 6 -6.60 17.24 -25.57
N LEU A 7 -6.34 18.50 -25.18
CA LEU A 7 -5.23 18.82 -24.27
C LEU A 7 -5.39 18.14 -22.91
N ALA A 8 -6.60 18.10 -22.37
CA ALA A 8 -6.90 17.42 -21.11
C ALA A 8 -6.66 15.91 -21.23
N VAL A 9 -7.10 15.28 -22.32
CA VAL A 9 -6.87 13.85 -22.56
C VAL A 9 -5.37 13.55 -22.71
N ILE A 10 -4.64 14.34 -23.51
CA ILE A 10 -3.20 14.17 -23.68
C ILE A 10 -2.46 14.37 -22.35
N LEU A 11 -2.84 15.38 -21.56
CA LEU A 11 -2.26 15.64 -20.25
C LEU A 11 -2.48 14.46 -19.29
N ILE A 12 -3.69 13.90 -19.25
CA ILE A 12 -4.00 12.71 -18.45
C ILE A 12 -3.11 11.53 -18.89
N VAL A 13 -2.95 11.31 -20.20
CA VAL A 13 -2.09 10.23 -20.72
C VAL A 13 -0.62 10.45 -20.33
N VAL A 14 -0.10 11.68 -20.45
CA VAL A 14 1.28 12.01 -20.05
C VAL A 14 1.50 11.74 -18.57
N ILE A 15 0.59 12.20 -17.72
CA ILE A 15 0.64 11.93 -16.28
C ILE A 15 0.55 10.43 -16.02
N ALA A 16 -0.34 9.70 -16.69
CA ALA A 16 -0.47 8.26 -16.53
C ALA A 16 0.83 7.52 -16.90
N VAL A 17 1.50 7.87 -17.99
CA VAL A 17 2.76 7.25 -18.41
C VAL A 17 3.88 7.54 -17.40
N LEU A 18 4.00 8.79 -16.93
CA LEU A 18 5.04 9.18 -15.98
C LEU A 18 4.77 8.64 -14.56
N CYS A 19 3.52 8.65 -14.14
CA CYS A 19 3.11 8.26 -12.80
C CYS A 19 2.76 6.77 -12.68
N ALA A 20 2.62 6.00 -13.77
CA ALA A 20 2.24 4.58 -13.75
C ALA A 20 3.09 3.72 -12.79
N LYS A 21 4.40 3.94 -12.76
CA LYS A 21 5.30 3.16 -11.88
C LYS A 21 5.36 3.68 -10.44
N LYS A 22 5.07 4.98 -10.25
CA LYS A 22 5.21 5.67 -8.96
C LYS A 22 3.90 5.82 -8.19
N LEU A 23 2.75 5.75 -8.87
CA LEU A 23 1.42 5.70 -8.27
C LEU A 23 1.24 4.57 -7.25
N PRO A 24 1.57 3.29 -7.56
CA PRO A 24 1.41 2.22 -6.58
C PRO A 24 2.36 2.37 -5.38
N GLU A 25 3.58 2.86 -5.63
CA GLU A 25 4.57 3.11 -4.58
C GLU A 25 4.10 4.23 -3.64
N LEU A 26 3.61 5.35 -4.20
CA LEU A 26 3.06 6.47 -3.46
C LEU A 26 1.78 6.10 -2.71
N ALA A 27 0.87 5.34 -3.32
CA ALA A 27 -0.33 4.87 -2.64
C ALA A 27 0.01 3.95 -1.46
N ARG A 28 1.03 3.10 -1.61
CA ARG A 28 1.49 2.18 -0.55
C ARG A 28 2.17 2.91 0.60
N SER A 29 3.02 3.90 0.31
CA SER A 29 3.68 4.72 1.34
C SER A 29 2.70 5.68 2.03
N ALA A 30 1.85 6.36 1.26
CA ALA A 30 0.79 7.23 1.78
C ALA A 30 -0.24 6.43 2.60
N GLY A 31 -0.59 5.21 2.18
CA GLY A 31 -1.48 4.33 2.94
C GLY A 31 -0.91 3.94 4.31
N LYS A 32 0.41 3.73 4.40
CA LYS A 32 1.09 3.44 5.68
C LYS A 32 1.01 4.65 6.63
N SER A 33 1.34 5.85 6.15
CA SER A 33 1.24 7.09 6.95
C SER A 33 -0.20 7.42 7.31
N ALA A 34 -1.14 7.27 6.36
CA ALA A 34 -2.57 7.53 6.60
C ALA A 34 -3.18 6.56 7.62
N ARG A 35 -2.69 5.32 7.71
CA ARG A 35 -3.14 4.37 8.74
C ARG A 35 -2.71 4.80 10.14
N ILE A 36 -1.49 5.34 10.27
CA ILE A 36 -0.99 5.88 11.54
C ILE A 36 -1.81 7.11 11.93
N LEU A 37 -1.94 8.09 11.02
CA LEU A 37 -2.76 9.28 11.29
C LEU A 37 -4.22 8.92 11.60
N LYS A 38 -4.82 7.94 10.92
CA LYS A 38 -6.18 7.48 11.21
C LYS A 38 -6.27 6.80 12.59
N ALA A 39 -5.24 6.09 13.02
CA ALA A 39 -5.21 5.47 14.35
C ALA A 39 -5.08 6.53 15.45
N GLU A 40 -4.19 7.51 15.26
CA GLU A 40 -4.02 8.64 16.19
C GLU A 40 -5.28 9.52 16.23
N ALA A 41 -5.87 9.83 15.08
CA ALA A 41 -7.12 10.59 14.99
C ALA A 41 -8.33 9.81 15.55
N ARG A 42 -8.28 8.47 15.59
CA ARG A 42 -9.29 7.65 16.28
C ARG A 42 -9.07 7.65 17.78
N ALA A 43 -7.83 7.53 18.26
CA ALA A 43 -7.54 7.62 19.69
C ALA A 43 -8.04 8.95 20.28
N MET A 44 -7.83 10.07 19.58
CA MET A 44 -8.36 11.38 19.99
C MET A 44 -9.89 11.45 19.99
N LYS A 45 -10.57 10.65 19.16
CA LYS A 45 -12.05 10.61 19.10
C LYS A 45 -12.67 9.61 20.06
N ASP A 46 -11.98 8.50 20.33
CA ASP A 46 -12.38 7.49 21.30
C ASP A 46 -12.11 7.95 22.74
N GLU A 47 -11.22 8.93 22.96
CA GLU A 47 -11.13 9.64 24.25
C GLU A 47 -12.42 10.40 24.60
N ASP A 48 -13.26 10.74 23.62
CA ASP A 48 -14.60 11.32 23.82
C ASP A 48 -15.72 10.27 23.96
N ASP A 49 -15.49 8.97 23.64
CA ASP A 49 -16.49 7.90 23.75
C ASP A 49 -15.88 6.58 24.31
N PRO A 50 -16.21 6.15 25.56
CA PRO A 50 -15.49 5.12 26.31
C PRO A 50 -15.70 3.66 25.83
N ALA A 51 -16.16 3.41 24.61
CA ALA A 51 -16.50 2.07 24.12
C ALA A 51 -15.31 1.30 23.48
N THR A 52 -14.36 0.87 24.32
CA THR A 52 -13.39 -0.26 24.14
C THR A 52 -12.65 -0.43 22.79
N PRO A 53 -11.31 -0.28 22.77
CA PRO A 53 -10.48 -0.58 21.60
C PRO A 53 -10.45 -2.08 21.25
N ARG A 54 -10.82 -2.46 20.03
CA ARG A 54 -10.61 -3.83 19.49
C ARG A 54 -9.24 -3.93 18.82
N VAL A 55 -8.34 -4.70 19.42
CA VAL A 55 -7.07 -5.11 18.84
C VAL A 55 -7.34 -6.18 17.77
N ILE A 56 -7.01 -5.88 16.51
CA ILE A 56 -7.03 -6.87 15.41
C ILE A 56 -5.59 -7.39 15.26
N PRO A 57 -5.32 -8.67 15.56
CA PRO A 57 -4.00 -9.26 15.37
C PRO A 57 -3.59 -9.17 13.89
N GLY A 58 -2.48 -8.49 13.61
CA GLY A 58 -1.91 -8.42 12.27
C GLY A 58 -1.01 -9.61 12.02
N GLU A 59 -1.30 -10.41 11.00
CA GLU A 59 -0.38 -11.43 10.51
C GLU A 59 0.76 -10.76 9.73
N THR A 60 2.00 -10.97 10.17
CA THR A 60 3.20 -10.48 9.50
C THR A 60 3.56 -11.42 8.35
N VAL A 61 3.51 -10.92 7.11
CA VAL A 61 4.08 -11.64 5.96
C VAL A 61 5.61 -11.63 6.10
N PRO A 62 6.29 -12.79 6.16
CA PRO A 62 7.74 -12.85 6.28
C PRO A 62 8.39 -12.22 5.04
N PRO A 63 9.42 -11.37 5.21
CA PRO A 63 10.16 -10.81 4.09
C PRO A 63 11.03 -11.92 3.47
N GLY A 64 10.54 -12.56 2.41
CA GLY A 64 11.31 -13.61 1.75
C GLY A 64 10.59 -14.46 0.70
N THR A 65 9.55 -13.96 0.02
CA THR A 65 8.92 -14.70 -1.09
C THR A 65 9.10 -13.97 -2.42
N ASP A 66 10.36 -13.70 -2.75
CA ASP A 66 10.88 -13.57 -4.11
C ASP A 66 12.07 -14.54 -4.28
N GLU A 67 11.95 -15.76 -3.75
CA GLU A 67 12.92 -16.83 -4.02
C GLU A 67 12.45 -17.62 -5.25
N PRO A 68 13.15 -17.54 -6.40
CA PRO A 68 12.88 -18.40 -7.53
C PRO A 68 13.40 -19.80 -7.19
N LYS A 69 12.50 -20.66 -6.72
CA LYS A 69 12.43 -22.10 -6.99
C LYS A 69 13.78 -22.78 -7.30
N GLY A 70 14.66 -22.87 -6.29
CA GLY A 70 15.92 -23.64 -6.31
C GLY A 70 15.73 -25.00 -5.63
N GLN A 71 14.78 -25.78 -6.13
CA GLN A 71 14.49 -27.14 -5.69
C GLN A 71 15.68 -28.04 -6.07
N GLY A 72 16.57 -28.36 -5.13
CA GLY A 72 17.84 -28.95 -5.56
C GLY A 72 18.78 -29.60 -4.54
N SER A 73 18.33 -30.00 -3.35
CA SER A 73 19.11 -30.98 -2.57
C SER A 73 18.30 -31.57 -1.44
N ARG A 74 17.82 -32.80 -1.69
CA ARG A 74 17.33 -33.74 -0.70
C ARG A 74 18.36 -33.88 0.43
N GLN A 75 17.96 -33.50 1.64
CA GLN A 75 17.87 -34.32 2.86
C GLN A 75 18.62 -35.68 2.96
N PRO A 76 18.75 -36.24 4.17
CA PRO A 76 20.00 -36.49 4.89
C PRO A 76 20.34 -37.99 4.95
N ARG A 77 21.61 -38.35 5.06
CA ARG A 77 22.05 -39.68 5.48
C ARG A 77 23.30 -39.47 6.34
N GLN A 78 23.23 -39.82 7.62
CA GLN A 78 23.68 -41.13 8.13
C GLN A 78 25.15 -41.32 7.80
#